data_AF-A0A960JLI1-F1
#
_entry.id   AF-A0A960JLI1-F1
#
_cell.length_a   1.000
_cell.length_b   1.000
_cell.length_c   1.000
_cell.angle_alpha   90.00
_cell.angle_beta   90.00
_cell.angle_gamma   90.00
#
_symmetry.space_group_name_H-M   'P 1'
#
loop_
_entity.id
_entity.type
_entity.pdbx_description
1 polymer ?
#
loop_
_entity_poly.entity_id
_entity_poly.type
_entity_poly.pdbx_seq_one_letter_code
_entity_poly.pdbx_strand_id
1 'polypeptide(L)'
;QFVFTEQGTAWLPEEITRLDYYHLRLGGSGAASGSQEARFGEALGRLSLKPSEYWARQCQLGSSFIRRAEVPLREAVGIERIMWGSDFPHLEGCWPYSTQHLRLAFHDVPEHEVRAMVGGNAARVYGFDLDALAPLAARFGPTPAEVSVPLDADDIPDDSLRCPAFASGKYLGD
;
A
#
# COMPACT_ATOMS: atom_id res chain seq x y z
N GLN A 1 -0.07 -9.34 14.09
CA GLN A 1 -0.32 -8.69 12.79
C GLN A 1 -1.06 -7.40 13.09
N PHE A 2 -0.74 -6.33 12.37
CA PHE A 2 -1.36 -5.01 12.49
C PHE A 2 -1.61 -4.47 11.08
N VAL A 3 -2.79 -3.89 10.82
CA VAL A 3 -3.18 -3.40 9.50
C VAL A 3 -3.51 -1.92 9.60
N PHE A 4 -2.83 -1.10 8.81
CA PHE A 4 -3.17 0.30 8.63
C PHE A 4 -4.16 0.42 7.47
N THR A 5 -5.42 0.75 7.74
CA THR A 5 -6.48 0.85 6.71
C THR A 5 -6.69 2.30 6.27
N GLU A 6 -7.29 2.49 5.09
CA GLU A 6 -7.61 3.82 4.54
C GLU A 6 -6.38 4.74 4.40
N GLN A 7 -5.22 4.14 4.10
CA GLN A 7 -3.96 4.88 3.99
C GLN A 7 -3.54 5.08 2.54
N GLY A 8 -2.85 6.19 2.30
CA GLY A 8 -1.93 6.31 1.15
C GLY A 8 -0.66 5.47 1.38
N THR A 9 0.15 5.35 0.33
CA THR A 9 1.40 4.56 0.37
C THR A 9 2.64 5.45 0.50
N ALA A 10 2.58 6.71 0.05
CA ALA A 10 3.74 7.58 -0.07
C ALA A 10 4.49 7.91 1.23
N TRP A 11 3.80 7.95 2.37
CA TRP A 11 4.41 8.34 3.65
C TRP A 11 5.39 7.30 4.19
N LEU A 12 5.21 6.03 3.82
CA LEU A 12 5.78 4.92 4.55
C LEU A 12 7.29 4.71 4.30
N PRO A 13 7.82 4.72 3.05
CA PRO A 13 9.23 4.47 2.83
C PRO A 13 10.16 5.47 3.55
N GLU A 14 9.79 6.76 3.51
CA GLU A 14 10.54 7.80 4.22
C GLU A 14 10.42 7.63 5.74
N GLU A 15 9.20 7.38 6.24
CA GLU A 15 8.98 7.22 7.68
C GLU A 15 9.76 6.04 8.26
N ILE A 16 9.73 4.88 7.60
CA ILE A 16 10.48 3.70 8.05
C ILE A 16 11.98 3.98 8.05
N THR A 17 12.49 4.64 7.00
CA THR A 17 13.91 5.03 6.93
C THR A 17 14.29 5.98 8.07
N ARG A 18 13.42 6.95 8.37
CA ARG A 18 13.61 7.92 9.45
C ARG A 18 13.59 7.24 10.82
N LEU A 19 12.66 6.33 11.05
CA LEU A 19 12.55 5.58 12.30
C LEU A 19 13.75 4.65 12.50
N ASP A 20 14.23 3.98 11.45
CA ASP A 20 15.45 3.16 11.49
C ASP A 20 16.68 4.02 11.82
N TYR A 21 16.80 5.21 11.23
CA TYR A 21 17.85 6.16 11.54
C TYR A 21 17.84 6.53 13.04
N TYR A 22 16.69 6.91 13.58
CA TYR A 22 16.58 7.26 15.01
C TYR A 22 16.81 6.06 15.92
N HIS A 23 16.31 4.88 15.57
CA HIS A 23 16.57 3.67 16.33
C HIS A 23 18.08 3.38 16.41
N LEU A 24 18.81 3.47 15.29
CA LEU A 24 20.27 3.29 15.25
C LEU A 24 21.02 4.39 16.00
N ARG A 25 20.64 5.65 15.78
CA ARG A 25 21.33 6.83 16.33
C ARG A 25 21.11 6.99 17.82
N LEU A 26 19.91 6.69 18.31
CA LEU A 26 19.50 6.89 19.71
C LEU A 26 19.65 5.62 20.54
N GLY A 27 19.35 4.45 19.99
CA GLY A 27 19.34 3.18 20.73
C GLY A 27 20.64 2.35 20.63
N GLY A 28 21.57 2.71 19.72
CA GLY A 28 22.74 1.90 19.38
C GLY A 28 24.10 2.53 19.68
N SER A 29 25.16 1.88 19.21
CA SER A 29 26.58 2.26 19.36
C SER A 29 26.97 3.60 18.71
N GLY A 30 26.03 4.30 18.07
CA GLY A 30 26.23 5.62 17.48
C GLY A 30 26.08 6.78 18.48
N ALA A 31 25.49 6.55 19.65
CA ALA A 31 25.34 7.58 20.67
C ALA A 31 26.69 7.85 21.36
N ALA A 32 27.19 9.09 21.24
CA ALA A 32 28.38 9.51 21.98
C ALA A 32 28.01 9.69 23.47
N SER A 33 28.90 9.27 24.37
CA SER A 33 28.72 9.49 25.81
C SER A 33 28.48 10.99 26.09
N GLY A 34 27.40 11.29 26.82
CA GLY A 34 27.02 12.67 27.18
C GLY A 34 26.12 13.40 26.19
N SER A 35 25.77 12.79 25.05
CA SER A 35 24.83 13.38 24.10
C SER A 35 23.36 13.26 24.57
N GLN A 36 22.44 14.03 23.97
CA GLN A 36 21.01 13.92 24.30
C GLN A 36 20.48 12.52 23.94
N GLU A 37 21.00 11.94 22.87
CA GLU A 37 20.69 10.61 22.37
C GLU A 37 20.98 9.52 23.42
N ALA A 38 22.10 9.61 24.14
CA ALA A 38 22.42 8.70 25.24
C ALA A 38 21.47 8.83 26.45
N ARG A 39 20.77 9.98 26.60
CA ARG A 39 19.82 10.24 27.69
C ARG A 39 18.37 9.89 27.35
N PHE A 40 17.96 10.06 26.10
CA PHE A 40 16.57 9.85 25.66
C PHE A 40 16.35 8.56 24.86
N GLY A 41 17.43 7.87 24.48
CA GLY A 41 17.39 6.67 23.64
C GLY A 41 17.19 5.33 24.37
N GLU A 42 17.13 5.31 25.71
CA GLU A 42 17.04 4.07 26.50
C GLU A 42 15.84 3.20 26.07
N ALA A 43 14.68 3.82 25.83
CA ALA A 43 13.49 3.11 25.37
C ALA A 43 13.68 2.46 24.00
N LEU A 44 14.45 3.09 23.11
CA LEU A 44 14.75 2.56 21.77
C LEU A 44 15.76 1.43 21.79
N GLY A 45 16.73 1.47 22.72
CA GLY A 45 17.68 0.38 22.95
C GLY A 45 17.08 -0.89 23.53
N ARG A 46 15.83 -0.83 24.04
CA ARG A 46 15.08 -2.00 24.52
C ARG A 46 14.33 -2.75 23.41
N LEU A 47 14.23 -2.17 22.22
CA LEU A 47 13.59 -2.83 21.08
C LEU A 47 14.51 -3.93 20.54
N SER A 48 13.95 -5.11 20.30
CA SER A 48 14.71 -6.28 19.83
C SER A 48 15.00 -6.25 18.33
N LEU A 49 14.29 -5.40 17.58
CA LEU A 49 14.36 -5.25 16.13
C LEU A 49 14.28 -3.77 15.77
N LYS A 50 14.76 -3.42 14.58
CA LYS A 50 14.55 -2.10 13.98
C LYS A 50 13.08 -1.92 13.58
N PRO A 51 12.60 -0.67 13.48
CA PRO A 51 11.27 -0.35 12.94
C PRO A 51 10.96 -1.05 11.60
N SER A 52 11.87 -1.05 10.63
CA SER A 52 11.71 -1.75 9.35
C SER A 52 11.52 -3.26 9.48
N GLU A 53 12.22 -3.89 10.41
CA GLU A 53 12.11 -5.32 10.69
C GLU A 53 10.77 -5.64 11.38
N TYR A 54 10.29 -4.77 12.26
CA TYR A 54 8.94 -4.90 12.80
C TYR A 54 7.88 -4.73 11.71
N TRP A 55 8.03 -3.77 10.80
CA TRP A 55 7.15 -3.59 9.64
C TRP A 55 7.07 -4.88 8.82
N ALA A 56 8.23 -5.37 8.37
CA ALA A 56 8.34 -6.58 7.56
C ALA A 56 7.77 -7.82 8.27
N ARG A 57 7.86 -7.90 9.59
CA ARG A 57 7.36 -9.05 10.36
C ARG A 57 5.84 -9.06 10.53
N GLN A 58 5.22 -7.91 10.79
CA GLN A 58 3.87 -7.90 11.36
C GLN A 58 2.94 -6.78 10.92
N CYS A 59 3.36 -5.86 10.06
CA CYS A 59 2.51 -4.76 9.60
C CYS A 59 2.01 -5.01 8.18
N GLN A 60 0.83 -4.51 7.85
CA GLN A 60 0.26 -4.52 6.50
C GLN A 60 -0.36 -3.15 6.20
N LEU A 61 -0.41 -2.78 4.94
CA LEU A 61 -0.97 -1.52 4.46
C LEU A 61 -2.22 -1.79 3.62
N GLY A 62 -3.38 -1.39 4.12
CA GLY A 62 -4.61 -1.24 3.35
C GLY A 62 -4.56 0.04 2.54
N SER A 63 -3.98 -0.01 1.34
CA SER A 63 -3.87 1.13 0.45
C SER A 63 -5.18 1.34 -0.31
N SER A 64 -5.96 2.30 0.17
CA SER A 64 -7.27 2.60 -0.42
C SER A 64 -7.10 3.42 -1.68
N PHE A 65 -7.70 2.92 -2.77
CA PHE A 65 -7.63 3.52 -4.10
C PHE A 65 -6.23 4.06 -4.43
N ILE A 66 -5.18 3.24 -4.26
CA ILE A 66 -3.78 3.65 -4.44
C ILE A 66 -3.60 4.52 -5.69
N ARG A 67 -2.94 5.67 -5.53
CA ARG A 67 -2.68 6.58 -6.66
C ARG A 67 -1.59 6.00 -7.53
N ARG A 68 -1.67 6.23 -8.84
CA ARG A 68 -0.67 5.73 -9.80
C ARG A 68 0.77 6.15 -9.44
N ALA A 69 0.96 7.41 -9.03
CA ALA A 69 2.25 7.91 -8.55
C ALA A 69 2.83 7.17 -7.33
N GLU A 70 2.00 6.44 -6.57
CA GLU A 70 2.44 5.69 -5.38
C GLU A 70 2.80 4.24 -5.69
N VAL A 71 2.34 3.69 -6.81
CA VAL A 71 2.61 2.30 -7.23
C VAL A 71 4.10 1.98 -7.41
N PRO A 72 4.97 2.91 -7.88
CA PRO A 72 6.42 2.69 -7.90
C PRO A 72 7.03 2.43 -6.51
N LEU A 73 6.38 2.85 -5.42
CA LEU A 73 6.89 2.68 -4.06
C LEU A 73 6.64 1.27 -3.49
N ARG A 74 5.87 0.44 -4.19
CA ARG A 74 5.44 -0.89 -3.70
C ARG A 74 6.59 -1.80 -3.28
N GLU A 75 7.72 -1.74 -3.97
CA GLU A 75 8.90 -2.54 -3.63
C GLU A 75 9.52 -2.09 -2.31
N ALA A 76 9.63 -0.77 -2.08
CA ALA A 76 10.15 -0.21 -0.85
C ALA A 76 9.23 -0.48 0.36
N VAL A 77 7.91 -0.56 0.11
CA VAL A 77 6.92 -0.93 1.14
C VAL A 77 6.88 -2.44 1.41
N GLY A 78 7.20 -3.24 0.40
CA GLY A 78 7.00 -4.69 0.37
C GLY A 78 5.67 -5.03 -0.31
N ILE A 79 5.74 -5.63 -1.50
CA ILE A 79 4.58 -6.01 -2.32
C ILE A 79 3.65 -6.92 -1.52
N GLU A 80 4.20 -7.83 -0.70
CA GLU A 80 3.44 -8.77 0.12
C GLU A 80 2.77 -8.12 1.34
N ARG A 81 2.98 -6.81 1.55
CA ARG A 81 2.41 -6.01 2.65
C ARG A 81 1.28 -5.10 2.20
N ILE A 82 1.15 -4.85 0.91
CA ILE A 82 0.12 -3.96 0.36
C ILE A 82 -1.15 -4.76 0.10
N MET A 83 -2.28 -4.21 0.52
CA MET A 83 -3.62 -4.69 0.23
C MET A 83 -4.41 -3.53 -0.37
N TRP A 84 -4.82 -3.63 -1.62
CA TRP A 84 -5.68 -2.64 -2.25
C TRP A 84 -7.09 -2.69 -1.63
N GLY A 85 -7.75 -1.54 -1.52
CA GLY A 85 -9.15 -1.43 -1.14
C GLY A 85 -9.87 -0.37 -1.96
N SER A 86 -11.15 -0.60 -2.28
CA SER A 86 -11.98 0.40 -2.98
C SER A 86 -12.52 1.51 -2.08
N ASP A 87 -12.49 1.26 -0.76
CA ASP A 87 -13.08 2.09 0.29
C ASP A 87 -14.59 2.31 0.15
N PHE A 88 -15.32 1.29 -0.30
CA PHE A 88 -16.78 1.35 -0.35
C PHE A 88 -17.39 1.39 1.07
N PRO A 89 -18.42 2.23 1.33
CA PRO A 89 -19.14 3.12 0.42
C PRO A 89 -18.74 4.60 0.54
N HIS A 90 -17.51 4.90 0.96
CA HIS A 90 -17.05 6.27 1.16
C HIS A 90 -17.13 7.10 -0.13
N LEU A 91 -17.33 8.42 0.03
CA LEU A 91 -17.53 9.32 -1.11
C LEU A 91 -16.24 9.46 -1.93
N GLU A 92 -15.10 9.48 -1.25
CA GLU A 92 -13.75 9.48 -1.81
C GLU A 92 -13.33 8.12 -2.40
N GLY A 93 -14.07 7.04 -2.13
CA GLY A 93 -13.79 5.71 -2.64
C GLY A 93 -13.91 5.61 -4.16
N CYS A 94 -13.34 4.56 -4.74
CA CYS A 94 -13.34 4.37 -6.20
C CYS A 94 -14.54 3.58 -6.74
N TRP A 95 -15.45 3.11 -5.88
CA TRP A 95 -16.68 2.44 -6.31
C TRP A 95 -17.66 3.42 -6.99
N PRO A 96 -18.39 3.03 -8.06
CA PRO A 96 -18.49 1.70 -8.69
C PRO A 96 -17.40 1.38 -9.73
N TYR A 97 -16.39 2.23 -9.87
CA TYR A 97 -15.37 2.17 -10.91
C TYR A 97 -14.10 1.41 -10.49
N SER A 98 -14.24 0.36 -9.68
CA SER A 98 -13.09 -0.37 -9.14
C SER A 98 -12.18 -0.96 -10.22
N THR A 99 -12.74 -1.52 -11.30
CA THR A 99 -11.94 -2.04 -12.41
C THR A 99 -11.17 -0.93 -13.15
N GLN A 100 -11.80 0.21 -13.37
CA GLN A 100 -11.16 1.39 -13.97
C GLN A 100 -10.03 1.91 -13.08
N HIS A 101 -10.22 1.91 -11.76
CA HIS A 101 -9.17 2.32 -10.82
C HIS A 101 -7.97 1.36 -10.89
N LEU A 102 -8.22 0.06 -10.93
CA LEU A 102 -7.16 -0.94 -11.06
C LEU A 102 -6.38 -0.77 -12.37
N ARG A 103 -7.06 -0.48 -13.49
CA ARG A 103 -6.43 -0.15 -14.78
C ARG A 103 -5.56 1.10 -14.71
N LEU A 104 -6.07 2.15 -14.07
CA LEU A 104 -5.34 3.39 -13.85
C LEU A 104 -4.06 3.09 -13.05
N ALA A 105 -4.16 2.44 -11.90
CA ALA A 105 -3.04 2.22 -11.01
C ALA A 105 -2.03 1.16 -11.52
N PHE A 106 -2.49 0.02 -12.05
CA PHE A 106 -1.68 -1.20 -12.13
C PHE A 106 -1.36 -1.71 -13.55
N HIS A 107 -1.73 -1.01 -14.63
CA HIS A 107 -1.58 -1.57 -15.98
C HIS A 107 -0.13 -1.93 -16.37
N ASP A 108 0.87 -1.25 -15.81
CA ASP A 108 2.30 -1.53 -16.03
C ASP A 108 2.94 -2.44 -14.97
N VAL A 109 2.14 -2.95 -14.02
CA VAL A 109 2.64 -3.78 -12.91
C VAL A 109 2.56 -5.25 -13.30
N PRO A 110 3.61 -6.07 -13.03
CA PRO A 110 3.58 -7.50 -13.32
C PRO A 110 2.36 -8.18 -12.69
N GLU A 111 1.66 -9.02 -13.46
CA GLU A 111 0.40 -9.67 -13.04
C GLU A 111 0.49 -10.32 -11.66
N HIS A 112 1.58 -11.02 -11.36
CA HIS A 112 1.75 -11.72 -10.09
C HIS A 112 1.79 -10.76 -8.88
N GLU A 113 2.34 -9.55 -9.05
CA GLU A 113 2.34 -8.51 -8.02
C GLU A 113 0.95 -7.88 -7.86
N VAL A 114 0.25 -7.63 -8.98
CA VAL A 114 -1.14 -7.14 -8.96
C VAL A 114 -2.03 -8.13 -8.22
N ARG A 115 -1.93 -9.43 -8.53
CA ARG A 115 -2.69 -10.48 -7.83
C ARG A 115 -2.38 -10.51 -6.34
N ALA A 116 -1.12 -10.36 -5.95
CA ALA A 116 -0.73 -10.28 -4.55
C ALA A 116 -1.39 -9.09 -3.86
N MET A 117 -1.24 -7.87 -4.41
CA MET A 117 -1.73 -6.64 -3.78
C MET A 117 -3.25 -6.51 -3.81
N VAL A 118 -3.92 -6.94 -4.87
CA VAL A 118 -5.37 -6.75 -5.06
C VAL A 118 -6.21 -7.78 -4.31
N GLY A 119 -5.66 -8.97 -4.01
CA GLY A 119 -6.42 -9.99 -3.29
C GLY A 119 -5.59 -11.00 -2.49
N GLY A 120 -4.44 -11.44 -3.00
CA GLY A 120 -3.65 -12.51 -2.39
C GLY A 120 -3.17 -12.20 -0.97
N ASN A 121 -2.70 -10.97 -0.74
CA ASN A 121 -2.22 -10.53 0.57
C ASN A 121 -3.37 -10.45 1.59
N ALA A 122 -4.52 -9.90 1.19
CA ALA A 122 -5.71 -9.85 2.03
C ALA A 122 -6.20 -11.27 2.37
N ALA A 123 -6.24 -12.18 1.38
CA ALA A 123 -6.60 -13.57 1.61
C ALA A 123 -5.69 -14.25 2.63
N ARG A 124 -4.37 -14.06 2.50
CA ARG A 124 -3.38 -14.59 3.46
C ARG A 124 -3.55 -14.00 4.86
N VAL A 125 -3.76 -12.69 4.98
CA VAL A 125 -3.85 -11.98 6.27
C VAL A 125 -5.14 -12.33 7.02
N TYR A 126 -6.26 -12.44 6.30
CA TYR A 126 -7.57 -12.70 6.89
C TYR A 126 -7.98 -14.18 6.86
N GLY A 127 -7.16 -15.06 6.28
CA GLY A 127 -7.42 -16.50 6.25
C GLY A 127 -8.53 -16.92 5.28
N PHE A 128 -8.69 -16.19 4.17
CA PHE A 128 -9.66 -16.57 3.14
C PHE A 128 -9.17 -17.76 2.31
N ASP A 129 -10.09 -18.70 2.04
CA ASP A 129 -9.88 -19.81 1.13
C ASP A 129 -10.00 -19.33 -0.32
N LEU A 130 -8.86 -19.24 -1.02
CA LEU A 130 -8.81 -18.80 -2.41
C LEU A 130 -9.44 -19.81 -3.38
N ASP A 131 -9.42 -21.10 -3.08
CA ASP A 131 -10.05 -22.11 -3.93
C ASP A 131 -11.57 -21.98 -3.86
N ALA A 132 -12.11 -21.74 -2.66
CA ALA A 132 -13.52 -21.46 -2.48
C ALA A 132 -13.97 -20.13 -3.12
N LEU A 133 -13.10 -19.11 -3.15
CA LEU A 133 -13.40 -17.81 -3.77
C LEU A 133 -13.19 -17.79 -5.29
N ALA A 134 -12.40 -18.71 -5.85
CA ALA A 134 -12.05 -18.70 -7.27
C ALA A 134 -13.26 -18.64 -8.23
N PRO A 135 -14.36 -19.39 -8.02
CA PRO A 135 -15.53 -19.29 -8.90
C PRO A 135 -16.23 -17.92 -8.84
N LEU A 136 -16.22 -17.26 -7.67
CA LEU A 136 -16.80 -15.93 -7.50
C LEU A 136 -15.90 -14.86 -8.12
N ALA A 137 -14.58 -14.96 -7.91
CA ALA A 137 -13.60 -14.09 -8.53
C ALA A 137 -13.66 -14.18 -10.06
N ALA A 138 -13.81 -15.39 -10.63
CA ALA A 138 -13.97 -15.58 -12.07
C ALA A 138 -15.27 -14.98 -12.63
N ARG A 139 -16.33 -14.88 -11.80
CA ARG A 139 -17.63 -14.34 -12.21
C ARG A 139 -17.74 -12.82 -12.05
N PHE A 140 -17.13 -12.26 -11.01
CA PHE A 140 -17.36 -10.87 -10.60
C PHE A 140 -16.10 -10.01 -10.53
N GLY A 141 -14.92 -10.63 -10.44
CA GLY A 141 -13.66 -9.91 -10.37
C GLY A 141 -13.15 -9.50 -11.75
N PRO A 142 -12.30 -8.46 -11.82
CA PRO A 142 -11.62 -8.10 -13.05
C PRO A 142 -10.59 -9.17 -13.43
N THR A 143 -10.39 -9.34 -14.72
CA THR A 143 -9.34 -10.22 -15.26
C THR A 143 -8.00 -9.47 -15.31
N PRO A 144 -6.85 -10.18 -15.25
CA PRO A 144 -5.54 -9.56 -15.47
C PRO A 144 -5.44 -8.82 -16.80
N ALA A 145 -6.04 -9.39 -17.85
CA ALA A 145 -6.05 -8.79 -19.18
C ALA A 145 -6.79 -7.45 -19.22
N GLU A 146 -7.89 -7.31 -18.47
CA GLU A 146 -8.57 -6.03 -18.31
C GLU A 146 -7.71 -5.03 -17.54
N VAL A 147 -7.07 -5.45 -16.44
CA VAL A 147 -6.24 -4.57 -15.60
C VAL A 147 -4.99 -4.09 -16.35
N SER A 148 -4.41 -4.90 -17.24
CA SER A 148 -3.24 -4.53 -18.04
C SER A 148 -3.51 -3.51 -19.15
N VAL A 149 -4.77 -3.16 -19.39
CA VAL A 149 -5.14 -2.14 -20.38
C VAL A 149 -5.17 -0.78 -19.68
N PRO A 150 -4.33 0.19 -20.07
CA PRO A 150 -4.33 1.52 -19.46
C PRO A 150 -5.71 2.18 -19.56
N LEU A 151 -5.99 3.08 -18.61
CA LEU A 151 -7.16 3.96 -18.66
C LEU A 151 -6.66 5.35 -19.03
N ASP A 152 -7.02 5.83 -20.22
CA ASP A 152 -6.67 7.18 -20.67
C ASP A 152 -7.40 8.23 -19.85
N ALA A 153 -6.79 9.40 -19.67
CA ALA A 153 -7.34 10.48 -18.85
C ALA A 153 -8.73 10.95 -19.32
N ASP A 154 -8.96 10.93 -20.64
CA ASP A 154 -10.24 11.28 -21.25
C ASP A 154 -11.34 10.24 -20.99
N ASP A 155 -10.96 8.99 -20.69
CA ASP A 155 -11.89 7.88 -20.39
C ASP A 155 -12.23 7.79 -18.89
N ILE A 156 -11.66 8.66 -18.05
CA ILE A 156 -11.98 8.72 -16.61
C ILE A 156 -13.39 9.32 -16.44
N PRO A 157 -14.36 8.58 -15.85
CA PRO A 157 -15.72 9.07 -15.66
C PRO A 157 -15.77 10.30 -14.76
N ASP A 158 -16.53 11.33 -15.14
CA ASP A 158 -16.58 12.60 -14.40
C ASP A 158 -17.13 12.46 -12.97
N ASP A 159 -18.08 11.55 -12.76
CA ASP A 159 -18.66 11.27 -11.44
C ASP A 159 -17.69 10.49 -10.51
N SER A 160 -16.62 9.93 -11.07
CA SER A 160 -15.55 9.26 -10.31
C SER A 160 -14.52 10.25 -9.71
N LEU A 161 -14.52 11.52 -10.13
CA LEU A 161 -13.51 12.52 -9.75
C LEU A 161 -13.55 12.97 -8.28
N ARG A 162 -14.57 12.53 -7.53
CA ARG A 162 -14.57 12.58 -6.06
C ARG A 162 -13.47 11.72 -5.43
N CYS A 163 -13.02 10.69 -6.15
CA CYS A 163 -11.89 9.86 -5.76
C CYS A 163 -10.57 10.56 -6.11
N PRO A 164 -9.66 10.77 -5.14
CA PRO A 164 -8.39 11.44 -5.37
C PRO A 164 -7.53 10.79 -6.45
N ALA A 165 -7.57 9.46 -6.59
CA ALA A 165 -6.79 8.75 -7.61
C ALA A 165 -7.28 9.04 -9.03
N PHE A 166 -8.59 9.08 -9.26
CA PHE A 166 -9.14 9.46 -10.56
C PHE A 166 -8.92 10.93 -10.88
N ALA A 167 -9.08 11.81 -9.88
CA ALA A 167 -8.77 13.24 -10.05
C ALA A 167 -7.30 13.47 -10.42
N SER A 168 -6.36 12.81 -9.74
CA SER A 168 -4.94 12.84 -10.08
C SER A 168 -4.68 12.32 -11.49
N GLY A 169 -5.24 11.16 -11.85
CA GLY A 169 -5.08 10.60 -13.20
C GLY A 169 -5.59 11.52 -14.31
N LYS A 170 -6.73 12.20 -14.08
CA LYS A 170 -7.34 13.09 -15.09
C LYS A 170 -6.59 14.40 -15.28
N TYR A 171 -6.11 15.00 -14.18
CA TYR A 171 -5.63 16.38 -14.21
C TYR A 171 -4.12 16.54 -14.00
N LEU A 172 -3.46 15.56 -13.38
CA LEU A 172 -2.03 15.62 -13.08
C LEU A 172 -1.19 14.74 -14.02
N GLY A 173 -1.81 13.77 -14.69
CA GLY A 173 -1.12 12.89 -15.65
C GLY A 173 -0.13 11.92 -15.00
N ASP A 174 -0.34 11.61 -13.72
CA ASP A 174 0.36 10.56 -13.00
C ASP A 174 0.04 9.18 -13.56
#